data_AF-A0A7S0VXX3-F1
#
_entry.id   AF-A0A7S0VXX3-F1
#
_cell.length_a   1.000
_cell.length_b   1.000
_cell.length_c   1.000
_cell.angle_alpha   90.00
_cell.angle_beta   90.00
_cell.angle_gamma   90.00
#
_symmetry.space_group_name_H-M   'P 1'
#
loop_
_entity.id
_entity.type
_entity.pdbx_description
1 polymer ?
#
loop_
_entity_poly.entity_id
_entity_poly.type
_entity_poly.pdbx_seq_one_letter_code
_entity_poly.pdbx_strand_id
1 'polypeptide(L)'
;ALTAWRSVETYEDAPGGVPLCFFPVDNTLGQSDAAVRAALRVVEEVAKKSDTIQQEVPLAWLGFYDRIKEDDRVCVSFDDAKAMASECGLPVSKRLGLDKETRAMLAFLNKLGKLMYHQDPSLSEVVVLRPVELLIPAFTRVIRDHKGLHQTAETAAAERDYPYEWRQLVDEAMLDTRLLRVLWKEYGQHSRVLLQLMH
;
A
#
# COMPACT_ATOMS: atom_id res chain seq x y z
N ALA A 1 -23.73 32.68 -18.33
CA ALA A 1 -23.06 31.45 -17.85
C ALA A 1 -22.08 31.87 -16.75
N LEU A 2 -22.16 31.22 -15.59
CA LEU A 2 -21.62 31.66 -14.31
C LEU A 2 -20.08 31.60 -14.26
N THR A 3 -19.44 32.76 -14.09
CA THR A 3 -17.99 32.93 -13.93
C THR A 3 -17.60 32.87 -12.44
N ALA A 4 -17.99 31.83 -11.71
CA ALA A 4 -17.95 31.87 -10.25
C ALA A 4 -16.73 31.20 -9.58
N TRP A 5 -15.91 30.40 -10.29
CA TRP A 5 -14.94 29.54 -9.61
C TRP A 5 -13.57 29.53 -10.32
N ARG A 6 -12.77 30.58 -10.14
CA ARG A 6 -11.44 30.70 -10.79
C ARG A 6 -10.25 30.82 -9.83
N SER A 7 -10.48 30.83 -8.52
CA SER A 7 -9.42 31.02 -7.53
C SER A 7 -9.56 30.07 -6.34
N VAL A 8 -8.43 29.79 -5.68
CA VAL A 8 -8.39 29.05 -4.41
C VAL A 8 -9.21 29.82 -3.39
N GLU A 9 -10.19 29.17 -2.75
CA GLU A 9 -11.00 29.76 -1.69
C GLU A 9 -10.41 29.35 -0.33
N THR A 10 -10.09 30.34 0.50
CA THR A 10 -9.70 30.14 1.90
C THR A 10 -10.90 30.41 2.80
N TYR A 11 -11.33 29.39 3.55
CA TYR A 11 -12.38 29.53 4.54
C TYR A 11 -11.73 29.71 5.93
N GLU A 12 -11.74 30.93 6.43
CA GLU A 12 -11.08 31.32 7.68
C GLU A 12 -11.90 30.95 8.94
N ASP A 13 -13.22 30.78 8.80
CA ASP A 13 -14.16 30.47 9.89
C ASP A 13 -14.42 28.95 10.05
N ALA A 14 -13.45 28.10 9.71
CA ALA A 14 -13.61 26.66 9.82
C ALA A 14 -13.78 26.21 11.29
N PRO A 15 -14.71 25.28 11.59
CA PRO A 15 -14.84 24.71 12.93
C PRO A 15 -13.53 23.99 13.30
N GLY A 16 -12.73 24.61 14.16
CA GLY A 16 -11.39 24.16 14.53
C GLY A 16 -10.28 25.22 14.42
N GLY A 17 -10.56 26.40 13.86
CA GLY A 17 -9.63 27.54 13.83
C GLY A 17 -8.45 27.40 12.86
N VAL A 18 -8.48 26.39 11.98
CA VAL A 18 -7.49 26.19 10.91
C VAL A 18 -8.13 26.56 9.58
N PRO A 19 -7.59 27.52 8.81
CA PRO A 19 -8.15 27.91 7.53
C PRO A 19 -8.14 26.74 6.54
N LEU A 20 -9.27 26.48 5.89
CA LEU A 20 -9.42 25.43 4.87
C LEU A 20 -9.21 26.03 3.48
N CYS A 21 -8.35 25.41 2.67
CA CYS A 21 -8.12 25.81 1.27
C CYS A 21 -8.86 24.88 0.31
N PHE A 22 -9.70 25.43 -0.57
CA PHE A 22 -10.45 24.69 -1.57
C PHE A 22 -9.97 25.01 -3.00
N PHE A 23 -9.83 23.96 -3.82
CA PHE A 23 -9.59 24.07 -5.25
C PHE A 23 -10.89 23.66 -5.97
N PRO A 24 -11.66 24.61 -6.52
CA PRO A 24 -12.89 24.26 -7.23
C PRO A 24 -12.55 23.71 -8.61
N VAL A 25 -12.49 22.38 -8.71
CA VAL A 25 -12.07 21.67 -9.92
C VAL A 25 -13.27 21.30 -10.79
N ASP A 26 -13.18 21.63 -12.07
CA ASP A 26 -14.06 21.11 -13.12
C ASP A 26 -13.36 19.97 -13.88
N ASN A 27 -13.70 18.73 -13.50
CA ASN A 27 -13.13 17.52 -14.09
C ASN A 27 -13.43 17.36 -15.60
N THR A 28 -14.40 18.09 -16.16
CA THR A 28 -14.72 18.02 -17.60
C THR A 28 -13.70 18.77 -18.46
N LEU A 29 -13.01 19.76 -17.89
CA LEU A 29 -12.01 20.58 -18.57
C LEU A 29 -10.59 19.99 -18.45
N GLY A 30 -10.38 19.05 -17.52
CA GLY A 30 -9.11 18.35 -17.32
C GLY A 30 -7.93 19.31 -17.13
N GLN A 31 -6.86 19.13 -17.90
CA GLN A 31 -5.65 19.98 -17.83
C GLN A 31 -5.87 21.43 -18.27
N SER A 32 -6.97 21.72 -18.96
CA SER A 32 -7.31 23.09 -19.36
C SER A 32 -7.86 23.92 -18.20
N ASP A 33 -8.31 23.26 -17.12
CA ASP A 33 -8.78 23.92 -15.91
C ASP A 33 -7.63 24.64 -15.20
N ALA A 34 -7.87 25.90 -14.84
CA ALA A 34 -6.94 26.70 -14.05
C ALA A 34 -6.83 26.17 -12.61
N ALA A 35 -7.92 25.63 -12.04
CA ALA A 35 -7.92 25.10 -10.68
C ALA A 35 -7.11 23.81 -10.57
N VAL A 36 -7.21 22.90 -11.55
CA VAL A 36 -6.37 21.69 -11.63
C VAL A 36 -4.89 22.07 -11.70
N ARG A 37 -4.52 23.04 -12.54
CA ARG A 37 -3.13 23.53 -12.63
C ARG A 37 -2.66 24.20 -11.35
N ALA A 38 -3.53 24.93 -10.65
CA ALA A 38 -3.22 25.54 -9.36
C ALA A 38 -2.98 24.47 -8.28
N ALA A 39 -3.85 23.45 -8.21
CA ALA A 39 -3.70 22.32 -7.30
C ALA A 39 -2.40 21.57 -7.56
N LEU A 40 -2.08 21.25 -8.82
CA LEU A 40 -0.84 20.60 -9.20
C LEU A 40 0.39 21.40 -8.77
N ARG A 41 0.41 22.72 -8.97
CA ARG A 41 1.52 23.57 -8.51
C ARG A 41 1.69 23.52 -6.99
N VAL A 42 0.60 23.57 -6.23
CA VAL A 42 0.66 23.49 -4.77
C VAL A 42 1.18 22.12 -4.33
N VAL A 43 0.70 21.04 -4.96
CA VAL A 43 1.21 19.68 -4.73
C VAL A 43 2.70 19.59 -5.03
N GLU A 44 3.16 20.13 -6.16
CA GLU A 44 4.59 20.17 -6.52
C GLU A 44 5.42 20.93 -5.51
N GLU A 45 4.97 22.09 -5.04
CA GLU A 45 5.68 22.90 -4.05
C GLU A 45 5.75 22.22 -2.67
N VAL A 46 4.68 21.55 -2.24
CA VAL A 46 4.67 20.75 -1.01
C VAL A 46 5.57 19.52 -1.18
N ALA A 47 5.50 18.85 -2.32
CA ALA A 47 6.33 17.69 -2.63
C ALA A 47 7.83 18.05 -2.61
N LYS A 48 8.24 19.17 -3.23
CA LYS A 48 9.64 19.65 -3.20
C LYS A 48 10.16 19.93 -1.80
N LYS A 49 9.28 20.31 -0.86
CA LYS A 49 9.60 20.55 0.54
C LYS A 49 9.56 19.29 1.41
N SER A 50 9.11 18.17 0.87
CA SER A 50 9.13 16.89 1.58
C SER A 50 10.56 16.39 1.71
N ASP A 51 10.96 16.03 2.94
CA ASP A 51 12.27 15.44 3.26
C ASP A 51 12.61 14.24 2.37
N THR A 52 11.59 13.54 1.90
CA THR A 52 11.72 12.32 1.11
C THR A 52 12.22 12.58 -0.31
N ILE A 53 11.91 13.74 -0.90
CA ILE A 53 12.35 14.11 -2.26
C ILE A 53 13.78 14.65 -2.25
N GLN A 54 14.20 15.27 -1.16
CA GLN A 54 15.55 15.83 -1.03
C GLN A 54 16.58 14.82 -0.50
N GLN A 55 16.13 13.64 -0.08
CA GLN A 55 17.02 12.62 0.49
C GLN A 55 17.89 11.97 -0.60
N GLU A 56 19.19 12.19 -0.52
CA GLU A 56 20.17 11.45 -1.32
C GLU A 56 20.18 9.97 -0.90
N VAL A 57 20.02 9.07 -1.86
CA VAL A 57 20.07 7.62 -1.63
C VAL A 57 21.14 6.97 -2.50
N PRO A 58 21.76 5.87 -2.04
CA PRO A 58 22.72 5.13 -2.86
C PRO A 58 22.10 4.65 -4.18
N LEU A 59 22.83 4.77 -5.29
CA LEU A 59 22.39 4.27 -6.60
C LEU A 59 22.04 2.78 -6.58
N ALA A 60 22.72 1.99 -5.74
CA ALA A 60 22.41 0.57 -5.55
C ALA A 60 20.97 0.32 -5.09
N TRP A 61 20.37 1.25 -4.33
CA TRP A 61 18.97 1.15 -3.89
C TRP A 61 18.00 1.33 -5.04
N LEU A 62 18.33 2.23 -5.98
CA LEU A 62 17.55 2.41 -7.21
C LEU A 62 17.68 1.19 -8.13
N GLY A 63 18.91 0.64 -8.27
CA GLY A 63 19.15 -0.59 -9.01
C GLY A 63 18.34 -1.77 -8.47
N PHE A 64 18.29 -1.93 -7.13
CA PHE A 64 17.41 -2.91 -6.50
C PHE A 64 15.93 -2.65 -6.80
N TYR A 65 15.49 -1.39 -6.72
CA TYR A 65 14.10 -1.03 -7.02
C TYR A 65 13.71 -1.39 -8.46
N ASP A 66 14.58 -1.15 -9.43
CA ASP A 66 14.33 -1.54 -10.83
C ASP A 66 14.34 -3.06 -10.99
N ARG A 67 15.28 -3.77 -10.33
CA ARG A 67 15.35 -5.23 -10.34
C ARG A 67 14.09 -5.91 -9.78
N ILE A 68 13.45 -5.34 -8.75
CA ILE A 68 12.21 -5.92 -8.19
C ILE A 68 10.98 -5.65 -9.05
N LYS A 69 10.99 -4.62 -9.91
CA LYS A 69 9.89 -4.40 -10.88
C LYS A 69 9.88 -5.47 -11.96
N GLU A 70 11.07 -5.94 -12.34
CA GLU A 70 11.27 -6.99 -13.33
C GLU A 70 11.06 -8.41 -12.76
N ASP A 71 11.04 -8.55 -11.44
CA ASP A 71 10.74 -9.82 -10.79
C ASP A 71 9.24 -10.12 -10.88
N ASP A 72 8.84 -11.39 -11.06
CA ASP A 72 7.44 -11.83 -11.14
C ASP A 72 6.88 -12.30 -9.78
N ARG A 73 7.71 -12.41 -8.75
CA ARG A 73 7.26 -12.81 -7.41
C ARG A 73 6.55 -11.67 -6.67
N VAL A 74 5.42 -11.95 -6.04
CA VAL A 74 4.69 -10.98 -5.20
C VAL A 74 5.32 -10.81 -3.81
N CYS A 75 6.05 -11.83 -3.35
CA CYS A 75 6.62 -11.91 -2.01
C CYS A 75 7.92 -12.72 -2.07
N VAL A 76 8.92 -12.32 -1.31
CA VAL A 76 10.23 -12.98 -1.20
C VAL A 76 10.69 -13.04 0.25
N SER A 77 11.65 -13.91 0.56
CA SER A 77 12.29 -13.89 1.87
C SER A 77 13.25 -12.69 2.00
N PHE A 78 13.57 -12.31 3.24
CA PHE A 78 14.58 -11.29 3.47
C PHE A 78 15.95 -11.72 2.92
N ASP A 79 16.30 -13.01 2.99
CA ASP A 79 17.54 -13.53 2.41
C ASP A 79 17.58 -13.41 0.88
N ASP A 80 16.47 -13.66 0.19
CA ASP A 80 16.37 -13.43 -1.26
C ASP A 80 16.52 -11.94 -1.59
N ALA A 81 15.86 -11.07 -0.82
CA ALA A 81 15.99 -9.62 -0.99
C ALA A 81 17.43 -9.15 -0.76
N LYS A 82 18.12 -9.74 0.22
CA LYS A 82 19.53 -9.48 0.53
C LYS A 82 20.46 -9.96 -0.60
N ALA A 83 20.17 -11.10 -1.23
CA ALA A 83 20.91 -11.57 -2.39
C ALA A 83 20.74 -10.61 -3.59
N MET A 84 19.49 -10.23 -3.90
CA MET A 84 19.20 -9.24 -4.96
C MET A 84 19.86 -7.89 -4.70
N ALA A 85 19.85 -7.43 -3.44
CA ALA A 85 20.54 -6.22 -3.01
C ALA A 85 22.05 -6.31 -3.25
N SER A 86 22.65 -7.47 -2.94
CA SER A 86 24.07 -7.71 -3.17
C SER A 86 24.45 -7.68 -4.65
N GLU A 87 23.61 -8.24 -5.53
CA GLU A 87 23.79 -8.19 -6.99
C GLU A 87 23.73 -6.75 -7.52
N CYS A 88 22.95 -5.89 -6.88
CA CYS A 88 22.82 -4.47 -7.20
C CYS A 88 23.93 -3.58 -6.62
N GLY A 89 24.93 -4.18 -5.94
CA GLY A 89 26.11 -3.47 -5.43
C GLY A 89 26.05 -3.09 -3.95
N LEU A 90 25.13 -3.65 -3.17
CA LEU A 90 25.18 -3.55 -1.70
C LEU A 90 26.15 -4.58 -1.09
N PRO A 91 26.77 -4.30 0.07
CA PRO A 91 26.70 -3.04 0.82
C PRO A 91 27.59 -1.96 0.19
N VAL A 92 27.12 -0.71 0.14
CA VAL A 92 27.95 0.44 -0.29
C VAL A 92 28.96 0.79 0.81
N SER A 93 28.58 0.62 2.08
CA SER A 93 29.45 0.89 3.22
C SER A 93 29.93 -0.39 3.90
N LYS A 94 31.24 -0.62 3.86
CA LYS A 94 31.88 -1.74 4.59
C LYS A 94 31.66 -1.71 6.11
N ARG A 95 31.21 -0.58 6.67
CA ARG A 95 30.99 -0.41 8.12
C ARG A 95 29.63 -0.91 8.59
N LEU A 96 28.60 -0.80 7.76
CA LEU A 96 27.21 -1.12 8.16
C LEU A 96 26.89 -2.60 7.94
N GLY A 97 27.49 -3.21 6.91
CA GLY A 97 27.28 -4.60 6.54
C GLY A 97 25.99 -4.79 5.71
N LEU A 98 25.96 -5.88 4.93
CA LEU A 98 24.89 -6.13 3.95
C LEU A 98 23.49 -6.21 4.58
N ASP A 99 23.36 -6.88 5.73
CA ASP A 99 22.07 -7.06 6.41
C ASP A 99 21.43 -5.72 6.80
N LYS A 100 22.15 -4.91 7.58
CA LYS A 100 21.66 -3.61 8.07
C LYS A 100 21.38 -2.64 6.93
N GLU A 101 22.23 -2.63 5.90
CA GLU A 101 22.04 -1.76 4.75
C GLU A 101 20.82 -2.18 3.91
N THR A 102 20.60 -3.50 3.75
CA THR A 102 19.40 -4.03 3.11
C THR A 102 18.15 -3.67 3.90
N ARG A 103 18.14 -3.83 5.23
CA ARG A 103 16.98 -3.45 6.07
C ARG A 103 16.69 -1.95 6.01
N ALA A 104 17.73 -1.11 5.96
CA ALA A 104 17.57 0.34 5.78
C ALA A 104 16.97 0.70 4.42
N MET A 105 17.45 0.06 3.34
CA MET A 105 16.90 0.21 2.00
C MET A 105 15.42 -0.21 1.93
N LEU A 106 15.09 -1.38 2.48
CA LEU A 106 13.72 -1.89 2.49
C LEU A 106 12.78 -0.99 3.30
N ALA A 107 13.23 -0.49 4.46
CA ALA A 107 12.45 0.45 5.26
C ALA A 107 12.19 1.77 4.53
N PHE A 108 13.19 2.25 3.78
CA PHE A 108 13.04 3.44 2.93
C PHE A 108 12.04 3.21 1.79
N LEU A 109 12.15 2.10 1.05
CA LEU A 109 11.22 1.76 -0.02
C LEU A 109 9.79 1.50 0.51
N ASN A 110 9.66 0.97 1.72
CA ASN A 110 8.39 0.83 2.43
C ASN A 110 7.77 2.20 2.74
N LYS A 111 8.56 3.16 3.25
CA LYS A 111 8.09 4.54 3.49
C LYS A 111 7.62 5.23 2.20
N LEU A 112 8.21 4.88 1.05
CA LEU A 112 7.79 5.34 -0.27
C LEU A 112 6.56 4.62 -0.83
N GLY A 113 6.05 3.59 -0.15
CA GLY A 113 4.94 2.76 -0.63
C GLY A 113 5.30 1.93 -1.87
N LYS A 114 6.59 1.65 -2.11
CA LYS A 114 7.04 0.89 -3.28
C LYS A 114 6.99 -0.62 -3.08
N LEU A 115 7.13 -1.06 -1.84
CA LEU A 115 7.02 -2.44 -1.37
C LEU A 115 6.49 -2.40 0.06
N MET A 116 6.24 -3.56 0.66
CA MET A 116 5.90 -3.65 2.08
C MET A 116 6.91 -4.51 2.84
N TYR A 117 7.48 -3.92 3.89
CA TYR A 117 8.47 -4.54 4.77
C TYR A 117 8.29 -4.02 6.20
N HIS A 118 8.16 -4.94 7.15
CA HIS A 118 7.97 -4.64 8.57
C HIS A 118 9.20 -5.10 9.35
N GLN A 119 9.62 -4.31 10.33
CA GLN A 119 10.73 -4.69 11.23
C GLN A 119 10.25 -5.56 12.41
N ASP A 120 8.94 -5.80 12.50
CA ASP A 120 8.36 -6.66 13.54
C ASP A 120 8.91 -8.09 13.43
N PRO A 121 9.31 -8.74 14.54
CA PRO A 121 9.93 -10.07 14.50
C PRO A 121 9.09 -11.15 13.81
N SER A 122 7.78 -10.96 13.75
CA SER A 122 6.83 -11.86 13.08
C SER A 122 6.88 -11.75 11.55
N LEU A 123 7.37 -10.65 11.00
CA LEU A 123 7.33 -10.25 9.58
C LEU A 123 8.69 -9.83 9.02
N SER A 124 9.73 -9.65 9.86
CA SER A 124 11.05 -9.12 9.48
C SER A 124 11.84 -9.96 8.47
N GLU A 125 11.40 -11.19 8.25
CA GLU A 125 12.01 -12.14 7.33
C GLU A 125 11.25 -12.26 6.00
N VAL A 126 10.23 -11.42 5.80
CA VAL A 126 9.38 -11.41 4.61
C VAL A 126 9.37 -10.02 3.98
N VAL A 127 9.50 -9.97 2.67
CA VAL A 127 9.38 -8.74 1.88
C VAL A 127 8.29 -8.93 0.83
N VAL A 128 7.23 -8.12 0.92
CA VAL A 128 6.15 -8.13 -0.06
C VAL A 128 6.49 -7.12 -1.15
N LEU A 129 6.93 -7.62 -2.31
CA LEU A 129 7.37 -6.79 -3.44
C LEU A 129 6.18 -6.08 -4.11
N ARG A 130 5.02 -6.76 -4.17
CA ARG A 130 3.80 -6.23 -4.79
C ARG A 130 2.64 -6.23 -3.79
N PRO A 131 2.60 -5.25 -2.87
CA PRO A 131 1.60 -5.20 -1.82
C PRO A 131 0.18 -5.09 -2.38
N VAL A 132 -0.03 -4.29 -3.43
CA VAL A 132 -1.37 -4.09 -4.02
C VAL A 132 -1.92 -5.40 -4.60
N GLU A 133 -1.09 -6.15 -5.34
CA GLU A 133 -1.52 -7.38 -5.99
C GLU A 133 -1.79 -8.52 -4.99
N LEU A 134 -1.07 -8.55 -3.87
CA LEU A 134 -1.26 -9.57 -2.84
C LEU A 134 -2.39 -9.22 -1.87
N LEU A 135 -2.37 -8.00 -1.32
CA LEU A 135 -3.22 -7.61 -0.19
C LEU A 135 -4.64 -7.28 -0.61
N ILE A 136 -4.81 -6.49 -1.68
CA ILE A 136 -6.14 -6.00 -2.04
C ILE A 136 -7.07 -7.17 -2.40
N PRO A 137 -6.68 -8.12 -3.26
CA PRO A 137 -7.54 -9.27 -3.56
C PRO A 137 -7.82 -10.15 -2.33
N ALA A 138 -6.83 -10.39 -1.47
CA ALA A 138 -7.01 -11.17 -0.25
C ALA A 138 -7.97 -10.49 0.74
N PHE A 139 -7.74 -9.22 1.05
CA PHE A 139 -8.50 -8.49 2.06
C PHE A 139 -9.91 -8.16 1.56
N THR A 140 -10.09 -7.82 0.28
CA THR A 140 -11.44 -7.55 -0.27
C THR A 140 -12.33 -8.78 -0.30
N ARG A 141 -11.80 -10.01 -0.25
CA ARG A 141 -12.63 -11.21 -0.05
C ARG A 141 -13.23 -11.32 1.34
N VAL A 142 -12.60 -10.67 2.33
CA VAL A 142 -13.05 -10.66 3.72
C VAL A 142 -13.86 -9.40 4.00
N ILE A 143 -13.28 -8.23 3.69
CA ILE A 143 -13.80 -6.89 3.92
C ILE A 143 -14.57 -6.45 2.67
N ARG A 144 -15.83 -6.85 2.59
CA ARG A 144 -16.75 -6.45 1.53
C ARG A 144 -18.19 -6.51 2.00
N ASP A 145 -19.08 -5.92 1.21
CA ASP A 145 -20.50 -6.17 1.34
C ASP A 145 -20.83 -7.58 0.82
N HIS A 146 -21.19 -8.47 1.75
CA HIS A 146 -21.58 -9.85 1.46
C HIS A 146 -23.08 -9.98 1.13
N LYS A 147 -23.87 -8.91 1.30
CA LYS A 147 -25.33 -8.89 1.05
C LYS A 147 -25.67 -8.27 -0.30
N GLY A 148 -24.90 -7.28 -0.76
CA GLY A 148 -25.17 -6.52 -2.00
C GLY A 148 -24.35 -6.90 -3.23
N LEU A 149 -23.27 -7.68 -3.09
CA LEU A 149 -22.39 -8.05 -4.21
C LEU A 149 -22.57 -9.51 -4.64
N HIS A 150 -22.20 -9.83 -5.89
CA HIS A 150 -22.22 -11.20 -6.41
C HIS A 150 -21.46 -12.17 -5.50
N GLN A 151 -22.11 -13.28 -5.12
CA GLN A 151 -21.48 -14.40 -4.44
C GLN A 151 -20.43 -15.05 -5.36
N THR A 152 -19.26 -15.34 -4.81
CA THR A 152 -18.24 -16.14 -5.47
C THR A 152 -18.37 -17.61 -5.06
N ALA A 153 -17.66 -18.51 -5.75
CA ALA A 153 -17.66 -19.93 -5.39
C ALA A 153 -17.12 -20.16 -3.96
N GLU A 154 -16.14 -19.36 -3.55
CA GLU A 154 -15.53 -19.40 -2.22
C GLU A 154 -16.49 -18.90 -1.13
N THR A 155 -17.23 -17.80 -1.38
CA THR A 155 -18.21 -17.30 -0.40
C THR A 155 -19.38 -18.26 -0.25
N ALA A 156 -19.86 -18.86 -1.34
CA ALA A 156 -20.89 -19.88 -1.29
C ALA A 156 -20.43 -21.15 -0.55
N ALA A 157 -19.16 -21.55 -0.73
CA ALA A 157 -18.58 -22.66 0.02
C ALA A 157 -18.41 -22.32 1.51
N ALA A 158 -17.96 -21.11 1.84
CA ALA A 158 -17.81 -20.65 3.21
C ALA A 158 -19.16 -20.59 3.94
N GLU A 159 -20.20 -20.07 3.30
CA GLU A 159 -21.57 -20.02 3.83
C GLU A 159 -22.14 -21.43 4.07
N ARG A 160 -21.92 -22.35 3.12
CA ARG A 160 -22.39 -23.75 3.24
C ARG A 160 -21.66 -24.54 4.31
N ASP A 161 -20.33 -24.45 4.34
CA ASP A 161 -19.48 -25.32 5.16
C ASP A 161 -19.28 -24.76 6.58
N TYR A 162 -19.42 -23.45 6.77
CA TYR A 162 -19.26 -22.74 8.05
C TYR A 162 -20.38 -21.72 8.29
N PRO A 163 -21.66 -22.13 8.35
CA PRO A 163 -22.80 -21.21 8.36
C PRO A 163 -22.87 -20.32 9.61
N TYR A 164 -22.36 -20.80 10.75
CA TYR A 164 -22.33 -20.00 11.99
C TYR A 164 -21.27 -18.90 11.90
N GLU A 165 -20.03 -19.26 11.56
CA GLU A 165 -18.91 -18.33 11.40
C GLU A 165 -19.18 -17.34 10.28
N TRP A 166 -19.79 -17.78 9.19
CA TRP A 166 -20.21 -16.92 8.09
C TRP A 166 -21.19 -15.85 8.55
N ARG A 167 -22.20 -16.22 9.35
CA ARG A 167 -23.13 -15.25 9.94
C ARG A 167 -22.40 -14.24 10.84
N GLN A 168 -21.48 -14.70 11.67
CA GLN A 168 -20.67 -13.80 12.51
C GLN A 168 -19.85 -12.81 11.67
N LEU A 169 -19.25 -13.25 10.57
CA LEU A 169 -18.52 -12.37 9.67
C LEU A 169 -19.46 -11.32 9.03
N VAL A 170 -20.62 -11.74 8.54
CA VAL A 170 -21.53 -10.89 7.75
C VAL A 170 -22.37 -9.93 8.61
N ASP A 171 -22.85 -10.39 9.76
CA ASP A 171 -23.79 -9.63 10.61
C ASP A 171 -23.10 -8.94 11.80
N GLU A 172 -21.99 -9.51 12.28
CA GLU A 172 -21.30 -9.05 13.51
C GLU A 172 -19.88 -8.51 13.23
N ALA A 173 -19.42 -8.55 11.97
CA ALA A 173 -18.05 -8.22 11.58
C ALA A 173 -16.97 -9.00 12.34
N MET A 174 -17.30 -10.22 12.77
CA MET A 174 -16.40 -11.10 13.51
C MET A 174 -15.83 -12.19 12.58
N LEU A 175 -14.53 -12.08 12.29
CA LEU A 175 -13.84 -13.04 11.42
C LEU A 175 -13.29 -14.22 12.22
N ASP A 176 -13.76 -15.43 11.89
CA ASP A 176 -13.12 -16.68 12.32
C ASP A 176 -12.05 -17.13 11.30
N THR A 177 -10.85 -17.47 11.80
CA THR A 177 -9.72 -17.92 10.96
C THR A 177 -10.02 -19.17 10.13
N ARG A 178 -11.03 -19.97 10.49
CA ARG A 178 -11.48 -21.13 9.70
C ARG A 178 -12.06 -20.71 8.35
N LEU A 179 -12.75 -19.57 8.28
CA LEU A 179 -13.27 -19.02 7.02
C LEU A 179 -12.14 -18.66 6.05
N LEU A 180 -11.01 -18.18 6.56
CA LEU A 180 -9.85 -17.81 5.74
C LEU A 180 -9.28 -19.00 4.96
N ARG A 181 -9.41 -20.23 5.46
CA ARG A 181 -8.97 -21.43 4.72
C ARG A 181 -9.73 -21.63 3.41
N VAL A 182 -10.99 -21.18 3.38
CA VAL A 182 -11.84 -21.25 2.19
C VAL A 182 -11.68 -19.98 1.35
N LEU A 183 -11.79 -18.80 1.97
CA LEU A 183 -11.73 -17.50 1.29
C LEU A 183 -10.36 -17.19 0.66
N TRP A 184 -9.28 -17.69 1.26
CA TRP A 184 -7.91 -17.52 0.79
C TRP A 184 -7.29 -18.80 0.24
N LYS A 185 -8.12 -19.72 -0.27
CA LYS A 185 -7.64 -21.00 -0.82
C LYS A 185 -6.48 -20.84 -1.82
N GLU A 186 -6.54 -19.82 -2.68
CA GLU A 186 -5.49 -19.52 -3.66
C GLU A 186 -4.28 -18.75 -3.08
N TYR A 187 -4.40 -18.13 -1.90
CA TYR A 187 -3.31 -17.45 -1.21
C TYR A 187 -2.67 -18.32 -0.12
N GLY A 188 -2.87 -19.64 -0.15
CA GLY A 188 -2.41 -20.55 0.90
C GLY A 188 -0.92 -20.36 1.27
N GLN A 189 -0.06 -20.13 0.27
CA GLN A 189 1.38 -19.90 0.45
C GLN A 189 1.71 -18.59 1.20
N HIS A 190 0.82 -17.61 1.18
CA HIS A 190 1.01 -16.29 1.80
C HIS A 190 0.02 -16.03 2.95
N SER A 191 -0.86 -16.98 3.26
CA SER A 191 -1.92 -16.86 4.27
C SER A 191 -1.40 -16.43 5.65
N ARG A 192 -0.24 -16.93 6.07
CA ARG A 192 0.41 -16.54 7.33
C ARG A 192 0.79 -15.06 7.35
N VAL A 193 1.41 -14.59 6.27
CA VAL A 193 1.84 -13.18 6.12
C VAL A 193 0.61 -12.29 6.11
N LEU A 194 -0.40 -12.64 5.31
CA LEU A 194 -1.67 -11.92 5.25
C LEU A 194 -2.36 -11.83 6.62
N LEU A 195 -2.39 -12.92 7.39
CA LEU A 195 -2.98 -12.94 8.72
C LEU A 195 -2.20 -12.04 9.69
N GLN A 196 -0.87 -12.07 9.66
CA GLN A 196 -0.03 -11.22 10.50
C GLN A 196 -0.18 -9.73 10.17
N LEU A 197 -0.47 -9.38 8.91
CA LEU A 197 -0.70 -8.00 8.50
C LEU A 197 -2.10 -7.47 8.88
N MET A 198 -3.03 -8.35 9.24
CA MET A 198 -4.37 -7.96 9.70
C MET A 198 -4.45 -7.77 11.23
N HIS A 199 -3.41 -8.16 11.97
CA HIS A 199 -3.32 -8.03 13.43
C HIS A 199 -2.56 -6.77 13.83
#